data_AF-A0A356TEC6-F1
#
_entry.id   AF-A0A356TEC6-F1
#
_cell.length_a   1.000
_cell.length_b   1.000
_cell.length_c   1.000
_cell.angle_alpha   90.00
_cell.angle_beta   90.00
_cell.angle_gamma   90.00
#
_symmetry.space_group_name_H-M   'P 1'
#
loop_
_entity.id
_entity.type
_entity.pdbx_description
1 polymer ?
#
loop_
_entity_poly.entity_id
_entity_poly.type
_entity_poly.pdbx_seq_one_letter_code
_entity_poly.pdbx_strand_id
1 'polypeptide(L)'
;MTTGKRMTKAAIMSELAERTDLTKKQVGGVFEALQAIIKRELGRRGPGEFVIPDMLKLKVRKVPAQKNKKVRIPNTGEIKYVDKPATKKLRATPLKKLKDLVLQ
;
A
#
# COMPACT_ATOMS: atom_id res chain seq x y z
N MET A 1 23.52 -15.74 -11.50
CA MET A 1 22.50 -16.78 -11.81
C MET A 1 21.46 -16.69 -10.70
N THR A 2 20.35 -15.97 -10.83
CA THR A 2 19.19 -16.25 -11.67
C THR A 2 18.47 -14.95 -12.03
N THR A 3 17.88 -14.91 -13.22
CA THR A 3 17.07 -13.80 -13.75
C THR A 3 15.83 -13.54 -12.88
N GLY A 4 15.91 -12.50 -12.05
CA GLY A 4 14.82 -11.65 -11.51
C GLY A 4 13.42 -12.24 -11.31
N LYS A 5 13.26 -13.43 -10.73
CA LYS A 5 11.93 -13.99 -10.44
C LYS A 5 11.41 -13.37 -9.14
N ARG A 6 10.29 -12.63 -9.23
CA ARG A 6 9.59 -12.07 -8.07
C ARG A 6 9.31 -13.18 -7.07
N MET A 7 9.73 -13.00 -5.81
CA MET A 7 9.38 -13.94 -4.75
C MET A 7 7.86 -14.03 -4.59
N THR A 8 7.36 -15.26 -4.46
CA THR A 8 5.95 -15.51 -4.16
C THR A 8 5.66 -15.22 -2.69
N LYS A 9 4.39 -15.00 -2.33
CA LYS A 9 3.98 -14.80 -0.92
C LYS A 9 4.52 -15.91 -0.01
N ALA A 10 4.43 -17.16 -0.46
CA ALA A 10 4.92 -18.32 0.29
C ALA A 10 6.45 -18.32 0.47
N ALA A 11 7.19 -17.86 -0.53
CA ALA A 11 8.65 -17.75 -0.45
C ALA A 11 9.07 -16.70 0.60
N ILE A 12 8.43 -15.52 0.61
CA ILE A 12 8.70 -14.47 1.61
C ILE A 12 8.38 -14.95 3.02
N MET A 13 7.26 -15.65 3.21
CA MET A 13 6.90 -16.21 4.53
C MET A 13 7.88 -17.29 5.00
N SER A 14 8.48 -18.04 4.08
CA SER A 14 9.49 -19.05 4.41
C SER A 14 10.82 -18.42 4.78
N GLU A 15 11.29 -17.44 4.02
CA GLU A 15 12.53 -16.71 4.32
C GLU A 15 12.44 -15.93 5.64
N LEU A 16 11.28 -15.34 5.94
CA LEU A 16 11.06 -14.69 7.25
C LEU A 16 11.07 -15.70 8.39
N ALA A 17 10.45 -16.87 8.21
CA ALA A 17 10.47 -17.94 9.20
C ALA A 17 11.91 -18.38 9.51
N GLU A 18 12.73 -18.58 8.47
CA GLU A 18 14.15 -18.95 8.61
C GLU A 18 14.98 -17.87 9.30
N ARG A 19 14.79 -16.59 8.95
CA ARG A 19 15.55 -15.47 9.54
C ARG A 19 15.14 -15.09 10.96
N THR A 20 13.93 -15.44 11.38
CA THR A 20 13.39 -15.05 12.70
C THR A 20 13.26 -16.23 13.66
N ASP A 21 13.68 -17.43 13.25
CA ASP A 21 13.50 -18.68 13.98
C ASP A 21 12.04 -18.92 14.42
N LEU A 22 11.09 -18.41 13.63
CA LEU A 22 9.66 -18.56 13.86
C LEU A 22 9.07 -19.62 12.94
N THR A 23 8.03 -20.31 13.41
CA THR A 23 7.28 -21.21 12.53
C THR A 23 6.50 -20.41 11.48
N LYS A 24 6.29 -21.00 10.29
CA LYS A 24 5.47 -20.37 9.23
C LYS A 24 4.07 -19.98 9.71
N LYS A 25 3.51 -20.73 10.68
CA LYS A 25 2.23 -20.42 11.32
C LYS A 25 2.29 -19.13 12.15
N GLN A 26 3.33 -18.97 12.95
CA GLN A 26 3.55 -17.75 13.75
C GLN A 26 3.77 -16.53 12.85
N VAL A 27 4.56 -16.66 11.79
CA VAL A 27 4.75 -15.59 10.80
C VAL A 27 3.41 -15.20 10.14
N GLY A 28 2.57 -16.19 9.81
CA GLY A 28 1.19 -15.94 9.35
C GLY A 28 0.37 -15.12 10.35
N GLY A 29 0.40 -15.51 11.63
CA GLY A 29 -0.28 -14.78 12.71
C GLY A 29 0.19 -13.35 12.88
N VAL A 30 1.50 -13.07 12.72
CA VAL A 30 2.03 -11.69 12.75
C VAL A 30 1.43 -10.84 11.64
N PHE A 31 1.36 -11.37 10.41
CA PHE A 31 0.76 -10.65 9.30
C PHE A 31 -0.75 -10.45 9.45
N GLU A 32 -1.47 -11.40 10.06
CA GLU A 32 -2.89 -11.25 10.37
C GLU A 32 -3.13 -10.19 11.44
N ALA A 33 -2.35 -10.20 12.52
CA ALA A 33 -2.40 -9.17 13.56
C ALA A 33 -2.08 -7.78 12.97
N LEU A 34 -1.07 -7.70 12.11
CA LEU A 34 -0.71 -6.47 11.41
C LEU A 34 -1.88 -5.97 10.53
N GLN A 35 -2.55 -6.85 9.79
CA GLN A 35 -3.72 -6.49 8.99
C GLN A 35 -4.89 -5.99 9.85
N ALA A 36 -5.12 -6.59 11.02
CA ALA A 36 -6.15 -6.15 11.95
C ALA A 36 -5.87 -4.73 12.48
N ILE A 37 -4.62 -4.43 12.83
CA ILE A 37 -4.19 -3.10 13.26
C ILE A 37 -4.35 -2.10 12.10
N ILE A 38 -3.89 -2.43 10.90
CA ILE A 38 -4.04 -1.57 9.71
C ILE A 38 -5.52 -1.25 9.44
N LYS A 39 -6.40 -2.24 9.53
CA LYS A 39 -7.85 -2.05 9.34
C LYS A 39 -8.44 -1.10 10.38
N ARG A 40 -7.97 -1.16 11.63
CA ARG A 40 -8.38 -0.25 12.70
C ARG A 40 -7.90 1.17 12.44
N GLU A 41 -6.60 1.35 12.15
CA GLU A 41 -5.97 2.68 12.01
C GLU A 41 -6.37 3.41 10.71
N LEU A 42 -6.51 2.68 9.59
CA LEU A 42 -6.99 3.24 8.32
C LEU A 42 -8.51 3.26 8.18
N GLY A 43 -9.22 2.73 9.18
CA GLY A 43 -10.68 2.66 9.23
C GLY A 43 -11.33 4.04 9.35
N ARG A 44 -12.67 4.07 9.27
CA ARG A 44 -13.46 5.32 9.40
C ARG A 44 -13.23 6.06 10.72
N ARG A 45 -12.90 5.32 11.78
CA ARG A 45 -12.68 5.83 13.16
C ARG A 45 -11.20 6.02 13.51
N GLY A 46 -10.29 5.55 12.65
CA GLY A 46 -8.87 5.67 12.88
C GLY A 46 -8.29 6.99 12.35
N PRO A 47 -7.03 7.31 12.70
CA PRO A 47 -6.34 8.52 12.26
C PRO A 47 -6.17 8.61 10.73
N GLY A 48 -6.42 7.53 9.99
CA GLY A 48 -6.30 7.51 8.52
C GLY A 48 -4.84 7.50 8.04
N GLU A 49 -3.90 7.36 8.97
CA GLU A 49 -2.48 7.18 8.74
C GLU A 49 -2.00 5.98 9.56
N PHE A 50 -1.13 5.17 8.99
CA PHE A 50 -0.48 4.06 9.66
C PHE A 50 0.97 3.98 9.21
N VAL A 51 1.89 3.74 10.14
CA VAL A 51 3.31 3.61 9.83
C VAL A 51 3.73 2.18 10.16
N ILE A 52 4.19 1.46 9.14
CA ILE A 52 4.98 0.25 9.35
C ILE A 52 6.39 0.72 9.69
N PRO A 53 6.89 0.46 10.91
CA PRO A 53 8.20 0.91 11.34
C PRO A 53 9.27 0.57 10.30
N ASP A 54 10.17 1.53 10.05
CA ASP A 54 11.33 1.43 9.17
C ASP A 54 11.07 1.13 7.68
N MET A 55 9.81 0.87 7.29
CA MET A 55 9.44 0.50 5.93
C MET A 55 8.60 1.57 5.22
N LEU A 56 7.32 1.70 5.59
CA LEU A 56 6.31 2.37 4.78
C LEU A 56 5.34 3.18 5.65
N LYS A 57 5.01 4.38 5.20
CA LYS A 57 3.87 5.16 5.68
C LYS A 57 2.66 4.93 4.76
N LEU A 58 1.56 4.44 5.34
CA LEU A 58 0.26 4.28 4.69
C LEU A 58 -0.63 5.48 5.06
N LYS A 59 -1.24 6.13 4.08
CA LYS A 59 -2.17 7.24 4.27
C LYS A 59 -3.42 7.07 3.42
N VAL A 60 -4.59 7.26 4.03
CA VAL A 60 -5.86 7.38 3.31
C VAL A 60 -6.05 8.82 2.85
N ARG A 61 -5.88 9.06 1.55
CA ARG A 61 -6.20 10.34 0.93
C ARG A 61 -7.68 10.34 0.52
N LYS A 62 -8.45 11.24 1.12
CA LYS A 62 -9.80 11.57 0.63
C LYS A 62 -9.65 12.48 -0.59
N VAL A 63 -10.15 12.03 -1.74
CA VAL A 63 -10.23 12.84 -2.96
C VAL A 63 -11.64 13.43 -2.99
N PRO A 64 -11.77 14.77 -2.94
CA PRO A 64 -13.08 15.41 -2.95
C PRO A 64 -13.79 15.17 -4.30
N ALA A 65 -15.12 15.26 -4.27
CA ALA A 65 -15.90 15.19 -5.50
C ALA A 65 -15.51 16.36 -6.42
N GLN A 66 -15.33 16.08 -7.70
CA GLN A 66 -15.05 17.09 -8.72
C GLN A 66 -16.23 17.13 -9.68
N LYS A 67 -17.01 18.21 -9.63
CA LYS A 67 -18.09 18.46 -10.58
C LYS A 67 -17.55 19.07 -11.87
N ASN A 68 -18.14 18.74 -13.02
CA ASN A 68 -17.80 19.31 -14.32
C ASN A 68 -16.30 19.22 -14.67
N LYS A 69 -15.66 18.08 -14.36
CA LYS A 69 -14.25 17.91 -14.70
C LYS A 69 -14.12 17.77 -16.22
N LYS A 70 -13.34 18.66 -16.84
CA LYS A 70 -12.92 18.54 -18.24
C LYS A 70 -12.03 17.29 -18.38
N VAL A 71 -12.53 16.29 -19.08
CA VAL A 71 -11.77 15.08 -19.45
C VAL A 71 -11.63 15.08 -20.96
N ARG A 72 -10.37 15.10 -21.42
CA ARG A 72 -10.05 14.92 -22.83
C ARG A 72 -10.05 13.42 -23.13
N ILE A 73 -10.83 12.99 -24.12
CA ILE A 73 -10.81 11.60 -24.57
C ILE A 73 -9.49 11.39 -25.34
N PRO A 74 -8.63 10.44 -24.92
CA PRO A 74 -7.32 10.25 -25.55
C PRO A 74 -7.39 9.96 -27.06
N ASN A 75 -8.47 9.30 -27.51
CA ASN A 75 -8.59 8.82 -28.89
C ASN A 75 -9.17 9.87 -29.86
N THR A 76 -10.17 10.64 -29.44
CA THR A 76 -10.88 11.61 -30.31
C THR A 76 -10.58 13.07 -29.98
N GLY A 77 -9.92 13.35 -28.86
CA GLY A 77 -9.55 14.72 -28.47
C GLY A 77 -10.71 15.61 -27.99
N GLU A 78 -11.96 15.15 -28.10
CA GLU A 78 -13.13 15.86 -27.59
C GLU A 78 -13.08 16.04 -26.07
N ILE A 79 -13.60 17.18 -25.61
CA ILE A 79 -13.67 17.54 -24.19
C ILE A 79 -15.06 17.18 -23.68
N LYS A 80 -15.15 16.18 -22.80
CA LYS A 80 -16.38 15.86 -22.07
C LYS A 80 -16.29 16.35 -20.63
N TYR A 81 -17.42 16.80 -20.10
CA TYR A 81 -17.58 17.14 -18.70
C TYR A 81 -18.09 15.90 -17.95
N VAL A 82 -17.31 15.43 -16.98
CA VAL A 82 -17.65 14.26 -16.17
C VAL A 82 -17.62 14.63 -14.70
N ASP A 83 -18.67 14.24 -13.98
CA ASP A 83 -18.71 14.34 -12.53
C ASP A 83 -17.97 13.15 -11.90
N LYS A 84 -16.95 13.44 -11.09
CA LYS A 84 -16.20 12.43 -10.35
C LYS A 84 -16.64 12.42 -8.89
N PRO A 85 -17.21 11.32 -8.38
CA PRO A 85 -17.63 11.23 -6.99
C PRO A 85 -16.43 11.21 -6.04
N ALA A 86 -16.69 11.56 -4.77
CA ALA A 86 -15.67 11.51 -3.73
C ALA A 86 -15.15 10.07 -3.57
N THR A 87 -13.83 9.90 -3.64
CA THR A 87 -13.19 8.58 -3.56
C THR A 87 -12.11 8.59 -2.48
N LYS A 88 -11.89 7.47 -1.82
CA LYS A 88 -10.74 7.28 -0.93
C LYS A 88 -9.63 6.55 -1.65
N LYS A 89 -8.40 7.04 -1.56
CA LYS A 89 -7.21 6.39 -2.14
C LYS A 89 -6.24 6.05 -1.02
N LEU A 90 -5.70 4.83 -1.05
CA LEU A 90 -4.59 4.44 -0.19
C LEU A 90 -3.29 4.85 -0.87
N ARG A 91 -2.42 5.57 -0.15
CA ARG A 91 -1.08 5.92 -0.61
C ARG A 91 -0.06 5.29 0.32
N ALA A 92 0.83 4.48 -0.23
CA ALA A 92 2.03 3.99 0.45
C ALA A 92 3.22 4.88 0.07
N THR A 93 3.96 5.36 1.06
CA THR A 93 5.17 6.17 0.86
C THR A 93 6.34 5.52 1.60
N PRO A 94 7.48 5.28 0.93
CA PRO A 94 8.65 4.71 1.58
C PRO A 94 9.29 5.71 2.54
N LEU A 95 9.66 5.21 3.72
CA LEU A 95 10.39 5.97 4.73
C LEU A 95 11.86 6.11 4.34
N LYS A 96 12.58 7.03 5.00
CA LYS A 96 13.98 7.34 4.72
C LYS A 96 14.87 6.08 4.78
N LYS A 97 14.78 5.30 5.87
CA LYS A 97 15.57 4.07 6.02
C LYS A 97 15.42 3.09 4.85
N LEU A 98 14.19 2.89 4.37
CA LEU A 98 13.94 2.01 3.20
C LEU A 98 14.52 2.59 1.91
N LYS A 99 14.48 3.90 1.73
CA LYS A 99 15.11 4.56 0.57
C LYS A 99 16.62 4.43 0.62
N ASP A 100 17.23 4.64 1.79
CA ASP A 100 18.68 4.55 1.98
C ASP A 100 19.18 3.13 1.68
N LEU A 101 18.41 2.08 1.99
CA LEU A 101 18.78 0.68 1.70
C LEU A 101 18.74 0.30 0.21
N VAL A 102 17.97 1.01 -0.62
CA VAL A 102 17.66 0.59 -2.00
C VAL A 102 18.15 1.58 -3.06
N LEU A 103 18.19 2.87 -2.73
CA LEU A 103 18.45 3.98 -3.65
C LEU A 103 19.72 4.76 -3.30
N GLN A 104 20.55 4.24 -2.40
CA GLN A 104 21.92 4.74 -2.23
C GLN A 104 22.73 4.55 -3.51
#